data_AF-A0A212CPH7-F1
#
_entry.id   AF-A0A212CPH7-F1
#
_cell.length_a   1.000
_cell.length_b   1.000
_cell.length_c   1.000
_cell.angle_alpha   90.00
_cell.angle_beta   90.00
_cell.angle_gamma   90.00
#
_symmetry.space_group_name_H-M   'P 1'
#
loop_
_entity.id
_entity.type
_entity.pdbx_description
1 polymer ?
#
loop_
_entity_poly.entity_id
_entity_poly.type
_entity_poly.pdbx_seq_one_letter_code
_entity_poly.pdbx_strand_id
1 'polypeptide(L)'
;MHVISTDENQVFAAVQEWNQNDTYNLYISDTRGVYFTLALENVQSSRGPEGNVMIDLYEVAGIKGMFLANKKTDNQVKTFITYNKGRDWRLLQAPDTDLRGDPVHCLLPYCSLHLHLKVSENPYTSGIIASRDTAPSIIVAS
;
A
#
# COMPACT_ATOMS: atom_id res chain seq x y z
N MET A 1 7.51 -4.34 -15.66
CA MET A 1 7.02 -5.26 -14.61
C MET A 1 8.02 -5.24 -13.48
N HIS A 2 7.54 -5.08 -12.24
CA HIS A 2 8.35 -5.13 -11.03
C HIS A 2 7.89 -6.32 -10.17
N VAL A 3 8.82 -7.14 -9.71
CA VAL A 3 8.53 -8.20 -8.75
C VAL A 3 8.59 -7.58 -7.35
N ILE A 4 7.49 -7.65 -6.60
CA ILE A 4 7.37 -7.08 -5.26
C ILE A 4 7.81 -8.11 -4.21
N SER A 5 7.21 -9.30 -4.26
CA SER A 5 7.46 -10.37 -3.31
C SER A 5 7.34 -11.72 -4.00
N THR A 6 8.09 -12.71 -3.53
CA THR A 6 8.06 -14.11 -4.01
C THR A 6 7.78 -15.10 -2.90
N ASP A 7 7.23 -14.60 -1.79
CA ASP A 7 6.93 -15.38 -0.60
C ASP A 7 5.88 -16.46 -0.89
N GLU A 8 5.82 -17.50 -0.05
CA GLU A 8 4.74 -18.51 -0.05
C GLU A 8 4.43 -19.15 -1.41
N ASN A 9 5.45 -19.40 -2.24
CA ASN A 9 5.34 -20.00 -3.58
C ASN A 9 4.45 -19.21 -4.56
N GLN A 10 4.22 -17.93 -4.33
CA GLN A 10 3.49 -17.07 -5.28
C GLN A 10 4.25 -15.78 -5.51
N VAL A 11 4.16 -15.27 -6.74
CA VAL A 11 4.75 -14.00 -7.15
C VAL A 11 3.70 -12.92 -7.01
N PHE A 12 4.04 -11.86 -6.27
CA PHE A 12 3.30 -10.62 -6.24
C PHE A 12 4.05 -9.59 -7.09
N ALA A 13 3.40 -9.04 -8.10
CA ALA A 13 4.05 -8.21 -9.11
C ALA A 13 3.23 -6.97 -9.44
N ALA A 14 3.92 -5.91 -9.84
CA ALA A 14 3.34 -4.68 -10.33
C ALA A 14 3.62 -4.50 -11.83
N VAL A 15 2.59 -4.15 -12.58
CA VAL A 15 2.65 -3.94 -14.03
C VAL A 15 1.98 -2.62 -14.35
N GLN A 16 2.67 -1.76 -15.11
CA GLN A 16 2.07 -0.55 -15.68
C GLN A 16 1.50 -0.89 -17.05
N GLU A 17 0.22 -0.61 -17.24
CA GLU A 17 -0.42 -0.77 -18.55
C GLU A 17 -0.19 0.46 -19.45
N TRP A 18 -0.36 0.26 -20.76
CA TRP A 18 -0.02 1.26 -21.80
C TRP A 18 -0.82 2.56 -21.71
N ASN A 19 -2.01 2.52 -21.10
CA ASN A 19 -2.92 3.66 -20.94
C ASN A 19 -2.84 4.32 -19.56
N GLN A 20 -1.95 3.86 -18.67
CA GLN A 20 -1.83 4.35 -17.31
C GLN A 20 -0.69 5.36 -17.15
N ASN A 21 -1.04 6.58 -16.77
CA ASN A 21 -0.08 7.60 -16.35
C ASN A 21 0.09 7.56 -14.83
N ASP A 22 1.33 7.37 -14.39
CA ASP A 22 1.76 7.40 -12.99
C ASP A 22 1.03 6.42 -12.06
N THR A 23 0.48 5.33 -12.62
CA THR A 23 -0.17 4.26 -11.84
C THR A 23 0.25 2.88 -12.32
N TYR A 24 0.16 1.90 -11.41
CA TYR A 24 0.47 0.49 -11.65
C TYR A 24 -0.69 -0.40 -11.19
N ASN A 25 -0.89 -1.52 -11.87
CA ASN A 25 -1.77 -2.59 -11.44
C ASN A 25 -0.95 -3.66 -10.71
N LEU A 26 -1.47 -4.17 -9.58
CA LEU A 26 -0.91 -5.27 -8.84
C LEU A 26 -1.54 -6.58 -9.27
N TYR A 27 -0.72 -7.62 -9.38
CA TYR A 27 -1.13 -8.96 -9.74
C TYR A 27 -0.53 -9.98 -8.80
N ILE A 28 -1.29 -11.05 -8.54
CA ILE A 28 -0.84 -12.23 -7.80
C ILE A 28 -0.83 -13.45 -8.71
N SER A 29 0.21 -14.27 -8.64
CA SER A 29 0.32 -15.50 -9.42
C SER A 29 -0.38 -16.70 -8.76
N ASP A 30 -0.62 -17.74 -9.56
CA ASP A 30 -0.80 -19.10 -9.07
C ASP A 30 0.48 -19.62 -8.38
N THR A 31 0.40 -20.78 -7.73
CA THR A 31 1.53 -21.38 -6.98
C THR A 31 2.70 -21.82 -7.87
N ARG A 32 2.53 -21.78 -9.20
CA ARG A 32 3.57 -22.07 -10.19
C ARG A 32 4.23 -20.80 -10.74
N GLY A 33 3.70 -19.62 -10.42
CA GLY A 33 4.22 -18.35 -10.94
C GLY A 33 3.90 -18.08 -12.41
N VAL A 34 2.88 -18.74 -12.98
CA VAL A 34 2.58 -18.70 -14.41
C VAL A 34 1.34 -17.86 -14.71
N TYR A 35 0.25 -18.10 -13.97
CA TYR A 35 -1.02 -17.41 -14.22
C TYR A 35 -1.22 -16.30 -13.21
N PHE A 36 -1.45 -15.09 -13.69
CA PHE A 36 -1.60 -13.90 -12.85
C PHE A 36 -3.06 -13.41 -12.85
N THR A 37 -3.55 -13.06 -11.67
CA THR A 37 -4.87 -12.45 -11.48
C THR A 37 -4.70 -11.05 -10.89
N LEU A 38 -5.54 -10.11 -11.33
CA LEU A 38 -5.56 -8.74 -10.85
C LEU A 38 -5.88 -8.71 -9.34
N ALA A 39 -5.01 -8.07 -8.57
CA ALA A 39 -5.13 -7.89 -7.13
C ALA A 39 -5.61 -6.48 -6.77
N LEU A 40 -5.03 -5.45 -7.39
CA LEU A 40 -5.43 -4.05 -7.15
C LEU A 40 -5.10 -3.17 -8.36
N GLU A 41 -6.04 -2.34 -8.77
CA GLU A 41 -5.84 -1.39 -9.87
C GLU A 41 -5.37 -0.02 -9.39
N ASN A 42 -4.68 0.70 -10.28
CA ASN A 42 -4.37 2.13 -10.16
C ASN A 42 -3.60 2.50 -8.88
N VAL A 43 -2.64 1.67 -8.48
CA VAL A 43 -1.73 2.00 -7.37
C VAL A 43 -0.85 3.18 -7.79
N GLN A 44 -0.82 4.20 -6.94
CA GLN A 44 -0.04 5.40 -7.17
C GLN A 44 1.44 5.03 -7.34
N SER A 45 2.10 5.65 -8.31
CA SER A 45 3.54 5.60 -8.45
C SER A 45 4.13 7.01 -8.44
N SER A 46 5.40 7.10 -8.08
CA SER A 46 6.17 8.34 -8.17
C SER A 46 7.55 8.04 -8.76
N ARG A 47 8.19 9.06 -9.32
CA ARG A 47 9.60 8.96 -9.73
C ARG A 47 10.45 9.43 -8.56
N GLY A 48 11.37 8.59 -8.09
CA GLY A 48 12.44 8.96 -7.18
C GLY A 48 13.57 9.69 -7.90
N PRO A 49 14.64 10.05 -7.17
CA PRO A 49 15.88 10.52 -7.77
C PRO A 49 16.38 9.54 -8.80
N GLU A 50 17.04 10.06 -9.83
CA GLU A 50 17.59 9.27 -10.94
C GLU A 50 16.52 8.61 -11.84
N GLY A 51 15.24 8.94 -11.63
CA GLY A 51 14.14 8.45 -12.48
C GLY A 51 13.64 7.06 -12.13
N ASN A 52 14.09 6.49 -10.99
CA ASN A 52 13.61 5.22 -10.48
C ASN A 52 12.11 5.28 -10.17
N VAL A 53 11.34 4.30 -10.64
CA VAL A 53 9.91 4.23 -10.36
C VAL A 53 9.68 3.60 -9.00
N MET A 54 8.97 4.31 -8.13
CA MET A 54 8.58 3.87 -6.81
C MET A 54 7.06 3.68 -6.79
N ILE A 55 6.62 2.46 -6.53
CA ILE A 55 5.20 2.11 -6.37
C ILE A 55 4.84 2.34 -4.90
N ASP A 56 3.73 3.04 -4.65
CA ASP A 56 3.31 3.43 -3.29
C ASP A 56 2.63 2.25 -2.57
N LEU A 57 3.47 1.29 -2.20
CA LEU A 57 3.16 0.00 -1.61
C LEU A 57 4.12 -0.29 -0.45
N TYR A 58 3.60 -0.83 0.64
CA TYR A 58 4.35 -1.20 1.83
C TYR A 58 4.04 -2.63 2.23
N GLU A 59 5.08 -3.48 2.33
CA GLU A 59 4.99 -4.83 2.89
C GLU A 59 5.25 -4.77 4.39
N VAL A 60 4.35 -5.37 5.17
CA VAL A 60 4.45 -5.31 6.63
C VAL A 60 5.37 -6.40 7.15
N ALA A 61 6.43 -5.99 7.83
CA ALA A 61 7.38 -6.88 8.48
C ALA A 61 6.69 -7.68 9.61
N GLY A 62 7.07 -8.95 9.74
CA GLY A 62 6.57 -9.88 10.74
C GLY A 62 5.25 -10.57 10.38
N ILE A 63 4.55 -10.15 9.31
CA ILE A 63 3.29 -10.76 8.86
C ILE A 63 3.29 -10.91 7.34
N LYS A 64 3.54 -12.13 6.88
CA LYS A 64 3.54 -12.48 5.46
C LYS A 64 2.17 -12.25 4.84
N GLY A 65 2.15 -11.70 3.63
CA GLY A 65 0.92 -11.46 2.89
C GLY A 65 0.15 -10.20 3.29
N MET A 66 0.67 -9.41 4.25
CA MET A 66 0.06 -8.15 4.65
C MET A 66 0.71 -6.96 3.94
N PHE A 67 -0.09 -6.20 3.21
CA PHE A 67 0.37 -5.04 2.44
C PHE A 67 -0.54 -3.84 2.64
N LEU A 68 0.04 -2.64 2.60
CA LEU A 68 -0.67 -1.38 2.42
C LEU A 68 -0.35 -0.81 1.05
N ALA A 69 -1.34 -0.27 0.36
CA ALA A 69 -1.16 0.37 -0.94
C ALA A 69 -1.99 1.66 -1.04
N ASN A 70 -1.43 2.67 -1.69
CA ASN A 70 -2.16 3.89 -2.02
C ASN A 70 -2.71 3.78 -3.44
N LYS A 71 -4.04 3.68 -3.55
CA LYS A 71 -4.75 3.60 -4.82
C LYS A 71 -5.24 4.99 -5.22
N LYS A 72 -4.98 5.37 -6.47
CA LYS A 72 -5.57 6.54 -7.12
C LYS A 72 -6.90 6.16 -7.74
N THR A 73 -7.97 6.82 -7.30
CA THR A 73 -9.30 6.74 -7.91
C THR A 73 -9.71 8.15 -8.30
N ASP A 74 -9.91 8.37 -9.60
CA ASP A 74 -10.10 9.71 -10.17
C ASP A 74 -8.96 10.67 -9.78
N ASN A 75 -9.29 11.71 -9.00
CA ASN A 75 -8.35 12.70 -8.51
C ASN A 75 -8.07 12.57 -7.00
N GLN A 76 -8.41 11.42 -6.40
CA GLN A 76 -8.20 11.13 -4.98
C GLN A 76 -7.26 9.94 -4.80
N VAL A 77 -6.39 10.01 -3.80
CA VAL A 77 -5.55 8.90 -3.38
C VAL A 77 -6.08 8.38 -2.05
N LYS A 78 -6.32 7.07 -1.96
CA LYS A 78 -6.81 6.40 -0.76
C LYS A 78 -5.91 5.22 -0.40
N THR A 79 -5.59 5.09 0.88
CA THR A 79 -4.85 3.95 1.43
C THR A 79 -5.76 2.75 1.65
N PHE A 80 -5.32 1.60 1.16
CA PHE A 80 -5.95 0.31 1.34
C PHE A 80 -5.00 -0.66 2.03
N ILE A 81 -5.55 -1.62 2.77
CA ILE A 81 -4.83 -2.73 3.39
C ILE A 81 -5.40 -4.07 2.90
N THR A 82 -4.51 -5.04 2.72
CA THR A 82 -4.83 -6.46 2.50
C THR A 82 -4.19 -7.29 3.61
N TYR A 83 -4.90 -8.33 4.04
CA TYR A 83 -4.40 -9.35 4.98
C TYR A 83 -4.18 -10.70 4.30
N ASN A 84 -4.51 -10.82 3.01
CA ASN A 84 -4.50 -12.06 2.25
C ASN A 84 -3.81 -11.89 0.90
N LYS A 85 -2.65 -11.22 0.92
CA LYS A 85 -1.73 -11.09 -0.22
C LYS A 85 -2.34 -10.48 -1.47
N GLY A 86 -3.30 -9.57 -1.29
CA GLY A 86 -3.92 -8.80 -2.36
C GLY A 86 -5.16 -9.42 -2.96
N ARG A 87 -5.71 -10.50 -2.37
CA ARG A 87 -7.01 -11.03 -2.79
C ARG A 87 -8.16 -10.09 -2.44
N ASP A 88 -8.16 -9.53 -1.22
CA ASP A 88 -9.17 -8.57 -0.76
C ASP A 88 -8.50 -7.33 -0.17
N TRP A 89 -9.01 -6.16 -0.55
CA TRP A 89 -8.51 -4.87 -0.09
C TRP A 89 -9.60 -4.09 0.65
N ARG A 90 -9.23 -3.42 1.74
CA ARG A 90 -10.13 -2.66 2.58
C ARG A 90 -9.56 -1.28 2.89
N LEU A 91 -10.43 -0.30 3.06
CA LEU A 91 -10.04 1.02 3.58
C LEU A 91 -9.64 0.91 5.05
N LEU A 92 -8.75 1.79 5.52
CA LEU A 92 -8.38 1.87 6.93
C LEU A 92 -9.47 2.60 7.73
N GLN A 93 -9.86 2.02 8.85
CA GLN A 93 -10.70 2.68 9.84
C GLN A 93 -9.93 3.86 10.44
N ALA A 94 -10.56 5.02 10.52
CA ALA A 94 -10.04 6.13 11.31
C ALA A 94 -10.18 5.85 12.81
N PRO A 95 -9.30 6.41 13.66
CA PRO A 95 -9.49 6.35 15.11
C PRO A 95 -10.77 7.09 15.50
N ASP A 96 -11.42 6.64 16.57
CA ASP A 96 -12.66 7.27 17.04
C ASP A 96 -12.40 8.60 17.79
N THR A 97 -11.19 8.78 18.32
CA THR A 97 -10.79 9.96 19.11
C THR A 97 -9.36 10.39 18.82
N ASP A 98 -9.07 11.69 18.99
CA ASP A 98 -7.71 12.25 18.92
C ASP A 98 -6.93 12.03 20.25
N LEU A 99 -5.70 12.56 20.31
CA LEU A 99 -4.83 12.46 21.50
C LEU A 99 -5.38 13.20 22.74
N ARG A 100 -6.31 14.15 22.56
CA ARG A 100 -6.96 14.90 23.63
C ARG A 100 -8.28 14.26 24.06
N GLY A 101 -8.71 13.21 23.36
CA GLY A 101 -9.99 12.54 23.59
C GLY A 101 -11.17 13.18 22.84
N ASP A 102 -10.90 14.14 21.93
CA ASP A 102 -11.95 14.74 21.11
C ASP A 102 -12.40 13.73 20.03
N PRO A 103 -13.71 13.60 19.75
CA PRO A 103 -14.21 12.64 18.76
C PRO A 103 -13.78 13.02 17.34
N VAL A 104 -13.34 12.02 16.57
CA VAL A 104 -12.98 12.16 15.15
C VAL A 104 -14.16 11.68 14.30
N HIS A 105 -14.83 12.60 13.60
CA HIS A 105 -15.97 12.29 12.75
C HIS A 105 -15.54 11.82 11.34
N CYS A 106 -14.95 10.63 11.26
CA CYS A 106 -14.51 10.01 10.00
C CYS A 106 -15.05 8.57 9.90
N LEU A 107 -16.09 8.36 9.09
CA LEU A 107 -16.77 7.08 8.98
C LEU A 107 -16.71 6.51 7.55
N LEU A 108 -16.45 5.20 7.47
CA LEU A 108 -16.48 4.46 6.22
C LEU A 108 -17.90 4.41 5.62
N PRO A 109 -18.04 4.35 4.28
CA PRO A 109 -16.98 4.38 3.26
C PRO A 109 -16.58 5.81 2.83
N TYR A 110 -17.18 6.84 3.41
CA TYR A 110 -17.04 8.23 2.97
C TYR A 110 -15.71 8.86 3.42
N CYS A 111 -15.22 8.48 4.60
CA CYS A 111 -13.95 8.91 5.16
C CYS A 111 -13.19 7.71 5.73
N SER A 112 -11.86 7.72 5.61
CA SER A 112 -10.97 6.66 6.06
C SER A 112 -9.61 7.25 6.45
N LEU A 113 -8.84 6.50 7.23
CA LEU A 113 -7.46 6.85 7.52
C LEU A 113 -6.59 6.67 6.27
N HIS A 114 -5.68 7.61 6.02
CA HIS A 114 -4.77 7.59 4.89
C HIS A 114 -3.34 7.85 5.38
N LEU A 115 -2.40 7.09 4.85
CA LEU A 115 -1.00 7.10 5.25
C LEU A 115 -0.11 7.42 4.04
N HIS A 116 0.92 8.22 4.26
CA HIS A 116 2.01 8.33 3.31
C HIS A 116 2.90 7.11 3.47
N LEU A 117 2.87 6.18 2.51
CA LEU A 117 3.66 4.93 2.59
C LEU A 117 5.10 5.14 2.11
N LYS A 118 5.34 6.22 1.37
CA LYS A 118 6.64 6.63 0.87
C LYS A 118 7.49 7.29 1.95
N VAL A 119 8.78 6.96 1.97
CA VAL A 119 9.83 7.81 2.55
C VAL A 119 10.01 9.02 1.65
N SER A 120 9.48 10.17 2.05
CA SER A 120 9.76 11.43 1.37
C SER A 120 11.19 11.86 1.65
N GLU A 121 11.89 12.30 0.60
CA GLU A 121 13.28 12.79 0.70
C GLU A 121 13.39 14.21 1.24
N ASN A 122 12.26 14.85 1.48
CA ASN A 122 12.24 16.15 2.10
C ASN A 122 12.48 15.98 3.61
N PRO A 123 13.60 16.47 4.17
CA PRO A 123 13.88 16.35 5.59
C PRO A 123 12.87 17.09 6.50
N TYR A 124 11.99 17.91 5.91
CA TYR A 124 10.91 18.61 6.60
C TYR A 124 9.53 17.95 6.47
N THR A 125 9.43 16.82 5.76
CA THR A 125 8.17 16.07 5.65
C THR A 125 8.03 15.04 6.77
N SER A 126 6.81 14.93 7.31
CA SER A 126 6.44 13.99 8.38
C SER A 126 6.70 12.55 7.94
N GLY A 127 7.13 11.75 8.91
CA GLY A 127 8.03 10.61 8.77
C GLY A 127 7.51 9.33 8.10
N ILE A 128 8.18 8.25 8.46
CA ILE A 128 8.24 7.01 7.67
C ILE A 128 7.28 5.99 8.26
N ILE A 129 6.54 5.28 7.40
CA ILE A 129 5.85 4.06 7.83
C ILE A 129 6.88 2.97 8.19
N ALA A 130 6.77 2.41 9.39
CA ALA A 130 7.70 1.45 9.92
C ALA A 130 6.99 0.27 10.59
N SER A 131 7.53 -0.92 10.34
CA SER A 131 7.19 -2.19 10.97
C SER A 131 8.47 -3.02 11.09
N ARG A 132 8.51 -3.97 12.03
CA ARG A 132 9.70 -4.79 12.33
C ARG A 132 9.27 -6.24 12.60
N ASP A 133 10.04 -7.21 12.11
CA ASP A 133 9.82 -8.63 12.41
C ASP A 133 9.91 -8.95 13.91
N THR A 134 10.69 -8.17 14.66
CA THR A 134 10.83 -8.29 16.13
C THR A 134 9.64 -7.76 16.91
N ALA A 135 8.73 -7.03 16.24
CA ALA A 135 7.50 -6.48 16.81
C ALA A 135 6.31 -6.73 15.86
N PRO A 136 5.90 -8.00 15.67
CA PRO A 136 4.82 -8.33 14.75
C PRO A 136 3.52 -7.60 15.12
N SER A 137 2.75 -7.20 14.10
CA SER A 137 1.48 -6.46 14.22
C SER A 137 1.60 -4.98 14.62
N ILE A 138 2.81 -4.46 14.86
CA ILE A 138 3.01 -3.04 15.15
C ILE A 138 3.43 -2.32 13.87
N ILE A 139 2.59 -1.36 13.45
CA ILE A 139 2.86 -0.44 12.34
C ILE A 139 2.77 0.97 12.90
N VAL A 140 3.79 1.78 12.66
CA VAL A 140 3.83 3.20 13.03
C VAL A 140 3.97 4.00 11.75
N ALA A 141 3.16 5.06 11.61
CA ALA A 141 3.23 6.01 10.52
C ALA A 141 3.01 7.42 11.08
N SER A 142 3.64 8.43 10.47
CA SER A 142 3.67 9.82 10.99
C SER A 142 3.54 10.84 9.89
#